data_AF-X5YG89-F1
#
_entry.id   AF-X5YG89-F1
#
_cell.length_a   1.000
_cell.length_b   1.000
_cell.length_c   1.000
_cell.angle_alpha   90.00
_cell.angle_beta   90.00
_cell.angle_gamma   90.00
#
_symmetry.space_group_name_H-M   'P 1'
#
loop_
_entity.id
_entity.type
_entity.pdbx_description
1 polymer ?
#
loop_
_entity_poly.entity_id
_entity_poly.type
_entity_poly.pdbx_seq_one_letter_code
_entity_poly.pdbx_strand_id
1 'polypeptide(L)'
;MVTKPSSELELGELFTTDIDQGFALCILVRRLATGRLVIAVLQGAAFEASRMQYVATDHLHRCLSFGMNWVLDLLPGQETFPQNTYTPDAASSIFLDTDAVVFRLDSDPRINMPRQPICINSQTFADHELSTTAAPVRNWRIWRTEQDRMVADAQPVFSFP
;
A
#
# COMPACT_ATOMS: atom_id res chain seq x y z
N MET A 1 4.76 -15.36 10.84
CA MET A 1 4.75 -15.38 9.37
C MET A 1 4.49 -16.80 8.92
N VAL A 2 3.70 -16.99 7.88
CA VAL A 2 3.34 -18.31 7.35
C VAL A 2 3.52 -18.30 5.84
N THR A 3 4.12 -19.34 5.27
CA THR A 3 4.17 -19.49 3.82
C THR A 3 2.84 -20.05 3.34
N LYS A 4 2.20 -19.39 2.38
CA LYS A 4 0.94 -19.85 1.79
C LYS A 4 0.84 -19.57 0.29
N PRO A 5 0.02 -20.33 -0.45
CA PRO A 5 -0.26 -20.05 -1.85
C PRO A 5 -1.06 -18.76 -2.00
N SER A 6 -0.97 -18.12 -3.16
CA SER A 6 -1.67 -16.85 -3.45
C SER A 6 -3.20 -16.97 -3.42
N SER A 7 -3.73 -18.18 -3.62
CA SER A 7 -5.15 -18.49 -3.49
C SER A 7 -5.67 -18.33 -2.04
N GLU A 8 -4.79 -18.45 -1.05
CA GLU A 8 -5.14 -18.35 0.38
C GLU A 8 -4.89 -16.95 0.97
N LEU A 9 -4.42 -15.99 0.17
CA LEU A 9 -4.28 -14.61 0.62
C LEU A 9 -5.65 -13.95 0.83
N GLU A 10 -5.79 -13.14 1.87
CA GLU A 10 -7.01 -12.40 2.16
C GLU A 10 -6.87 -10.94 1.73
N LEU A 11 -8.00 -10.31 1.44
CA LEU A 11 -8.03 -8.90 1.08
C LEU A 11 -7.49 -8.07 2.26
N GLY A 12 -6.52 -7.20 1.99
CA GLY A 12 -5.80 -6.40 2.97
C GLY A 12 -4.62 -7.08 3.63
N GLU A 13 -4.28 -8.29 3.23
CA GLU A 13 -3.20 -9.03 3.85
C GLU A 13 -1.84 -8.50 3.42
N LEU A 14 -0.94 -8.33 4.39
CA LEU A 14 0.46 -7.97 4.15
C LEU A 14 1.28 -9.24 3.92
N PHE A 15 2.03 -9.29 2.82
CA PHE A 15 2.85 -10.44 2.47
C PHE A 15 4.08 -10.02 1.65
N THR A 16 5.09 -10.88 1.62
CA THR A 16 6.19 -10.76 0.65
C THR A 16 6.13 -11.88 -0.38
N THR A 17 6.52 -11.59 -1.60
CA THR A 17 6.59 -12.57 -2.70
C THR A 17 7.67 -12.16 -3.70
N ASP A 18 8.02 -13.05 -4.61
CA ASP A 18 8.92 -12.76 -5.72
C ASP A 18 8.13 -12.19 -6.90
N ILE A 19 8.46 -10.97 -7.32
CA ILE A 19 7.92 -10.28 -8.50
C ILE A 19 9.08 -9.60 -9.23
N ASP A 20 9.12 -9.75 -10.56
CA ASP A 20 10.05 -9.06 -11.46
C ASP A 20 11.52 -9.08 -10.99
N GLN A 21 12.02 -10.28 -10.65
CA GLN A 21 13.41 -10.56 -10.28
C GLN A 21 13.81 -10.15 -8.85
N GLY A 22 12.85 -10.00 -7.94
CA GLY A 22 13.18 -9.73 -6.54
C GLY A 22 12.01 -9.89 -5.60
N PHE A 23 12.33 -9.92 -4.31
CA PHE A 23 11.32 -9.88 -3.26
C PHE A 23 10.67 -8.50 -3.20
N ALA A 24 9.35 -8.49 -3.16
CA ALA A 24 8.54 -7.32 -2.96
C ALA A 24 7.67 -7.49 -1.70
N LEU A 25 7.47 -6.40 -0.97
CA LEU A 25 6.48 -6.28 0.10
C LEU A 25 5.18 -5.74 -0.50
N CYS A 26 4.09 -6.46 -0.26
CA CYS A 26 2.82 -6.22 -0.93
C CYS A 26 1.63 -6.29 0.01
N ILE A 27 0.52 -5.66 -0.39
CA ILE A 27 -0.80 -5.81 0.19
C ILE A 27 -1.75 -6.31 -0.89
N LEU A 28 -2.58 -7.32 -0.60
CA LEU A 28 -3.63 -7.73 -1.54
C LEU A 28 -4.78 -6.73 -1.50
N VAL A 29 -5.09 -6.06 -2.61
CA VAL A 29 -6.10 -4.98 -2.62
C VAL A 29 -7.32 -5.29 -3.48
N ARG A 30 -7.28 -6.31 -4.35
CA ARG A 30 -8.46 -6.79 -5.07
C ARG A 30 -8.29 -8.22 -5.57
N ARG A 31 -9.42 -8.92 -5.69
CA ARG A 31 -9.55 -10.12 -6.52
C ARG A 31 -10.49 -9.81 -7.67
N LEU A 32 -10.02 -9.95 -8.90
CA LEU A 32 -10.83 -9.74 -10.10
C LEU A 32 -11.66 -11.01 -10.38
N ALA A 33 -12.81 -10.84 -11.03
CA ALA A 33 -13.67 -11.96 -11.44
C ALA A 33 -12.94 -12.97 -12.36
N THR A 34 -11.88 -12.53 -13.04
CA THR A 34 -11.00 -13.37 -13.86
C THR A 34 -10.05 -14.26 -13.05
N GLY A 35 -10.06 -14.15 -11.72
CA GLY A 35 -9.13 -14.85 -10.82
C GLY A 35 -7.81 -14.10 -10.59
N ARG A 36 -7.55 -13.02 -11.33
CA ARG A 36 -6.36 -12.18 -11.16
C ARG A 36 -6.38 -11.44 -9.82
N LEU A 37 -5.21 -11.29 -9.23
CA LEU A 37 -4.98 -10.51 -8.02
C LEU A 37 -4.52 -9.12 -8.40
N VAL A 38 -5.08 -8.09 -7.77
CA VAL A 38 -4.50 -6.74 -7.77
C VAL A 38 -3.83 -6.54 -6.43
N ILE A 39 -2.53 -6.26 -6.47
CA ILE A 39 -1.71 -6.09 -5.27
C ILE A 39 -1.12 -4.69 -5.28
N ALA A 40 -1.10 -4.05 -4.12
CA ALA A 40 -0.28 -2.87 -3.89
C ALA A 40 1.14 -3.34 -3.60
N VAL A 41 2.12 -2.80 -4.29
CA VAL A 41 3.55 -2.99 -4.06
C VAL A 41 4.05 -1.80 -3.26
N LEU A 42 4.49 -2.07 -2.04
CA LEU A 42 5.00 -1.06 -1.11
C LEU A 42 6.50 -0.84 -1.31
N GLN A 43 7.22 -1.92 -1.59
CA GLN A 43 8.66 -1.93 -1.80
C GLN A 43 9.04 -3.13 -2.66
N GLY A 44 9.94 -2.94 -3.62
CA GLY A 44 10.54 -4.03 -4.40
C GLY A 44 11.65 -3.49 -5.30
N ALA A 45 12.63 -4.33 -5.65
CA ALA A 45 13.82 -3.89 -6.38
C ALA A 45 13.51 -3.30 -7.78
N ALA A 46 12.43 -3.78 -8.41
CA ALA A 46 12.00 -3.34 -9.73
C ALA A 46 11.00 -2.17 -9.71
N PHE A 47 10.66 -1.65 -8.52
CA PHE A 47 9.62 -0.65 -8.31
C PHE A 47 10.22 0.66 -7.77
N GLU A 48 9.57 1.78 -8.06
CA GLU A 48 10.03 3.10 -7.60
C GLU A 48 9.76 3.24 -6.10
N ALA A 49 10.82 3.40 -5.29
CA ALA A 49 10.69 3.47 -3.84
C ALA A 49 9.85 4.64 -3.32
N SER A 50 9.71 5.71 -4.10
CA SER A 50 8.94 6.91 -3.75
C SER A 50 7.44 6.80 -4.02
N ARG A 51 6.91 5.66 -4.47
CA ARG A 51 5.48 5.49 -4.81
C ARG A 51 4.98 4.10 -4.49
N MET A 52 3.76 3.99 -3.96
CA MET A 52 3.02 2.74 -3.99
C MET A 52 2.47 2.53 -5.39
N GLN A 53 2.78 1.37 -5.95
CA GLN A 53 2.34 0.98 -7.29
C GLN A 53 1.41 -0.21 -7.18
N TYR A 54 0.54 -0.43 -8.16
CA TYR A 54 -0.23 -1.67 -8.22
C TYR A 54 0.12 -2.53 -9.42
N VAL A 55 0.04 -3.84 -9.20
CA VAL A 55 0.23 -4.86 -10.24
C VAL A 55 -0.99 -5.77 -10.26
N ALA A 56 -1.48 -6.07 -11.47
CA ALA A 56 -2.49 -7.10 -11.68
C ALA A 56 -1.80 -8.36 -12.17
N THR A 57 -1.87 -9.46 -11.42
CA THR A 57 -1.18 -10.71 -11.75
C THR A 57 -2.09 -11.92 -11.58
N ASP A 58 -1.86 -12.94 -12.39
CA ASP A 58 -2.64 -14.17 -12.40
C ASP A 58 -2.07 -15.16 -11.37
N HIS A 59 -0.77 -15.04 -11.12
CA HIS A 59 -0.03 -15.92 -10.25
C HIS A 59 0.99 -15.14 -9.43
N LEU A 60 1.13 -15.55 -8.18
CA LEU A 60 2.26 -15.22 -7.35
C LEU A 60 2.93 -16.53 -6.97
N HIS A 61 4.24 -16.50 -6.78
CA HIS A 61 4.95 -17.61 -6.17
C HIS A 61 4.53 -17.80 -4.71
N ARG A 62 5.25 -18.64 -3.96
CA ARG A 62 5.00 -18.81 -2.53
C ARG A 62 5.07 -17.45 -1.83
N CYS A 63 3.98 -17.09 -1.16
CA CYS A 63 3.87 -15.83 -0.44
C CYS A 63 4.21 -16.09 1.02
N LEU A 64 5.07 -15.25 1.60
CA LEU A 64 5.31 -15.21 3.04
C LEU A 64 4.38 -14.16 3.65
N SER A 65 3.32 -14.62 4.30
CA SER A 65 2.29 -13.78 4.89
C SER A 65 2.68 -13.30 6.29
N PHE A 66 2.38 -12.03 6.55
CA PHE A 66 2.40 -11.38 7.87
C PHE A 66 1.01 -11.35 8.52
N GLY A 67 -0.04 -11.70 7.77
CA GLY A 67 -1.44 -11.69 8.20
C GLY A 67 -2.10 -10.33 8.03
N MET A 68 -3.24 -10.15 8.72
CA MET A 68 -4.11 -8.97 8.65
C MET A 68 -3.93 -7.99 9.83
N ASN A 69 -3.18 -8.38 10.85
CA ASN A 69 -3.08 -7.63 12.11
C ASN A 69 -2.03 -6.50 12.07
N TRP A 70 -1.50 -6.20 10.88
CA TRP A 70 -0.55 -5.12 10.71
C TRP A 70 -1.22 -3.77 10.93
N VAL A 71 -0.43 -2.78 11.32
CA VAL A 71 -0.92 -1.45 11.66
C VAL A 71 -0.26 -0.42 10.76
N LEU A 72 -1.11 0.41 10.15
CA LEU A 72 -0.68 1.61 9.46
C LEU A 72 -0.50 2.73 10.48
N ASP A 73 0.73 3.21 10.63
CA ASP A 73 1.06 4.32 11.51
C ASP A 73 1.38 5.54 10.66
N LEU A 74 0.45 6.49 10.68
CA LEU A 74 0.59 7.74 9.95
C LEU A 74 1.38 8.70 10.81
N LEU A 75 2.34 9.40 10.22
CA LEU A 75 3.16 10.40 10.88
C LEU A 75 2.84 11.76 10.26
N PRO A 76 1.80 12.47 10.76
CA PRO A 76 1.36 13.74 10.19
C PRO A 76 2.52 14.74 10.17
N GLY A 77 2.85 15.23 8.97
CA GLY A 77 3.85 16.28 8.77
C GLY A 77 3.22 17.65 8.54
N GLN A 78 4.01 18.61 8.07
CA GLN A 78 3.50 19.96 7.75
C GLN A 78 2.45 19.95 6.62
N GLU A 79 2.46 18.93 5.78
CA GLU A 79 1.53 18.74 4.68
C GLU A 79 0.09 18.43 5.12
N THR A 80 -0.10 17.93 6.34
CA THR A 80 -1.44 17.57 6.85
C THR A 80 -2.14 18.72 7.57
N PHE A 81 -1.51 19.90 7.68
CA PHE A 81 -2.11 21.04 8.37
C PHE A 81 -3.19 21.73 7.53
N PRO A 82 -4.29 22.20 8.15
CA PRO A 82 -5.32 22.95 7.46
C PRO A 82 -4.75 24.16 6.72
N GLN A 83 -5.31 24.48 5.54
CA GLN A 83 -4.94 25.62 4.68
C GLN A 83 -3.57 25.54 3.99
N ASN A 84 -2.87 24.41 4.07
CA ASN A 84 -1.68 24.23 3.24
C ASN A 84 -2.10 24.14 1.76
N THR A 85 -1.59 25.04 0.92
CA THR A 85 -1.85 25.05 -0.53
C THR A 85 -1.01 23.96 -1.16
N TYR A 86 -1.46 22.72 -1.00
CA TYR A 86 -0.77 21.55 -1.51
C TYR A 86 -0.60 21.63 -3.03
N THR A 87 0.64 21.43 -3.48
CA THR A 87 1.00 21.27 -4.89
C THR A 87 1.03 19.77 -5.22
N PRO A 88 0.26 19.28 -6.21
CA PRO A 88 0.10 17.86 -6.54
C PRO A 88 1.36 17.05 -6.89
N ASP A 89 2.54 17.67 -6.93
CA ASP A 89 3.77 17.11 -7.49
C ASP A 89 4.56 16.22 -6.53
N ALA A 90 4.18 16.12 -5.25
CA ALA A 90 4.84 15.19 -4.34
C ALA A 90 4.19 13.81 -4.43
N ALA A 91 5.02 12.79 -4.65
CA ALA A 91 4.66 11.38 -4.71
C ALA A 91 4.12 10.84 -3.36
N SER A 92 2.95 11.30 -2.91
CA SER A 92 2.28 10.78 -1.72
C SER A 92 1.37 9.63 -2.09
N SER A 93 1.58 8.48 -1.44
CA SER A 93 0.77 7.29 -1.68
C SER A 93 -0.37 7.09 -0.67
N ILE A 94 -0.43 7.92 0.39
CA ILE A 94 -1.51 7.89 1.38
C ILE A 94 -2.15 9.28 1.49
N PHE A 95 -3.47 9.30 1.62
CA PHE A 95 -4.26 10.50 1.86
C PHE A 95 -5.15 10.30 3.09
N LEU A 96 -5.29 11.36 3.88
CA LEU A 96 -6.33 11.53 4.90
C LEU A 96 -7.50 12.26 4.24
N ASP A 97 -8.60 11.56 4.06
CA ASP A 97 -9.87 12.12 3.62
C ASP A 97 -10.83 12.25 4.82
N THR A 98 -12.00 12.86 4.60
CA THR A 98 -12.97 13.18 5.64
C THR A 98 -13.45 11.95 6.41
N ASP A 99 -13.54 10.80 5.74
CA ASP A 99 -14.11 9.56 6.25
C ASP A 99 -13.18 8.34 6.13
N ALA A 100 -11.99 8.52 5.53
CA ALA A 100 -11.12 7.41 5.21
C ALA A 100 -9.63 7.79 5.18
N VAL A 101 -8.80 6.81 5.52
CA VAL A 101 -7.39 6.79 5.11
C VAL A 101 -7.32 6.04 3.78
N VAL A 102 -6.79 6.68 2.74
CA VAL A 102 -6.88 6.21 1.36
C VAL A 102 -5.49 5.92 0.82
N PHE A 103 -5.29 4.70 0.32
CA PHE A 103 -4.12 4.35 -0.50
C PHE A 103 -4.35 4.81 -1.94
N ARG A 104 -3.48 5.70 -2.43
CA ARG A 104 -3.38 5.99 -3.86
C ARG A 104 -2.27 5.13 -4.44
N LEU A 105 -2.65 4.25 -5.35
CA LEU A 105 -1.75 3.32 -6.02
C LEU A 105 -1.59 3.77 -7.46
N ASP A 106 -0.38 4.19 -7.82
CA ASP A 106 -0.08 4.55 -9.20
C ASP A 106 0.07 3.27 -10.04
N SER A 107 -0.18 3.40 -11.34
CA SER A 107 0.10 2.29 -12.25
C SER A 107 1.61 2.11 -12.41
N ASP A 108 2.02 0.86 -12.62
CA ASP A 108 3.41 0.57 -12.98
C ASP A 108 3.73 1.23 -14.35
N PRO A 109 4.69 2.17 -14.42
CA PRO A 109 5.02 2.90 -15.65
C PRO A 109 5.61 1.99 -16.73
N ARG A 110 6.05 0.78 -16.36
CA ARG A 110 6.52 -0.24 -17.32
C ARG A 110 5.37 -0.85 -18.11
N ILE A 111 4.13 -0.73 -17.61
CA ILE A 111 2.93 -1.15 -18.34
C ILE A 111 2.62 -0.06 -19.36
N ASN A 112 2.74 -0.41 -20.65
CA ASN A 112 2.55 0.49 -21.78
C ASN A 112 1.06 0.82 -22.06
N MET A 113 0.28 1.06 -21.00
CA MET A 113 -1.09 1.54 -21.07
C MET A 113 -1.30 2.61 -20.01
N PRO A 114 -1.89 3.76 -20.38
CA PRO A 114 -2.24 4.78 -19.41
C PRO A 114 -3.31 4.21 -18.49
N ARG A 115 -2.90 3.79 -17.29
CA ARG A 115 -3.83 3.42 -16.24
C ARG A 115 -3.84 4.53 -15.22
N GLN A 116 -5.03 5.05 -14.95
CA GLN A 116 -5.24 6.00 -13.88
C GLN A 116 -4.83 5.38 -12.55
N PRO A 117 -4.32 6.19 -11.60
CA PRO A 117 -4.15 5.75 -10.23
C PRO A 117 -5.47 5.21 -9.69
N ILE A 118 -5.40 4.20 -8.84
CA ILE A 118 -6.55 3.71 -8.11
C ILE A 118 -6.45 4.16 -6.65
N CYS A 119 -7.58 4.59 -6.10
CA CYS A 119 -7.69 5.06 -4.74
C CYS A 119 -8.53 4.04 -3.95
N ILE A 120 -7.98 3.54 -2.86
CA ILE A 120 -8.55 2.42 -2.10
C ILE A 120 -8.60 2.80 -0.63
N ASN A 121 -9.76 2.61 0.00
CA ASN A 121 -9.88 2.77 1.45
C ASN A 121 -9.00 1.72 2.16
N SER A 122 -8.08 2.16 3.00
CA SER A 122 -7.09 1.28 3.67
C SER A 122 -7.68 0.29 4.68
N GLN A 123 -8.93 0.49 5.13
CA GLN A 123 -9.61 -0.41 6.06
C GLN A 123 -10.52 -1.40 5.34
N THR A 124 -11.31 -0.92 4.38
CA THR A 124 -12.32 -1.74 3.70
C THR A 124 -11.82 -2.34 2.39
N PHE A 125 -10.72 -1.81 1.84
CA PHE A 125 -10.17 -2.13 0.53
C PHE A 125 -11.15 -1.93 -0.64
N ALA A 126 -12.18 -1.11 -0.43
CA ALA A 126 -13.09 -0.68 -1.47
C ALA A 126 -12.51 0.51 -2.26
N ASP A 127 -12.99 0.70 -3.50
CA ASP A 127 -12.71 1.90 -4.28
C ASP A 127 -13.17 3.15 -3.52
N HIS A 128 -12.34 4.19 -3.53
CA HIS A 128 -12.58 5.46 -2.85
C HIS A 128 -12.24 6.62 -3.76
N GLU A 129 -13.14 7.58 -3.92
CA GLU A 129 -12.86 8.81 -4.66
C GLU A 129 -12.30 9.87 -3.70
N LEU A 130 -11.09 10.39 -3.99
CA LEU A 130 -10.47 11.40 -3.14
C LEU A 130 -11.25 12.71 -3.22
N SER A 131 -11.64 13.25 -2.07
CA SER A 131 -12.24 14.58 -2.01
C SER A 131 -11.22 15.67 -2.35
N THR A 132 -11.71 16.86 -2.69
CA THR A 132 -10.88 18.05 -2.91
C THR A 132 -10.19 18.53 -1.62
N THR A 133 -10.59 18.01 -0.47
CA THR A 133 -10.03 18.33 0.85
C THR A 133 -9.08 17.26 1.38
N ALA A 134 -8.87 16.18 0.63
CA ALA A 134 -7.99 15.10 1.05
C ALA A 134 -6.55 15.61 1.22
N ALA A 135 -5.97 15.37 2.39
CA ALA A 135 -4.62 15.80 2.74
C ALA A 135 -3.63 14.65 2.55
N PRO A 136 -2.53 14.83 1.81
CA PRO A 136 -1.54 13.77 1.65
C PRO A 136 -0.78 13.51 2.95
N VAL A 137 -0.35 12.28 3.18
CA VAL A 137 0.57 11.90 4.26
C VAL A 137 1.85 11.39 3.62
N ARG A 138 2.97 12.08 3.89
CA ARG A 138 4.27 11.71 3.30
C ARG A 138 5.03 10.72 4.15
N ASN A 139 4.90 10.82 5.46
CA ASN A 139 5.61 9.97 6.38
C ASN A 139 4.63 8.97 6.99
N TRP A 140 4.88 7.69 6.77
CA TRP A 140 4.07 6.62 7.35
C TRP A 140 4.87 5.34 7.44
N ARG A 141 4.40 4.43 8.30
CA ARG A 141 5.06 3.18 8.60
C ARG A 141 4.03 2.06 8.67
N ILE A 142 4.48 0.83 8.42
CA ILE A 142 3.70 -0.36 8.70
C ILE A 142 4.39 -1.16 9.79
N TRP A 143 3.64 -1.44 10.85
CA TRP A 143 4.03 -2.30 11.94
C TRP A 143 3.39 -3.66 11.77
N ARG A 144 4.08 -4.72 12.19
CA ARG A 144 3.53 -6.08 12.08
C ARG A 144 2.31 -6.28 12.96
N THR A 145 2.28 -5.66 14.13
CA THR A 145 1.15 -5.65 15.07
C THR A 145 1.11 -4.33 15.83
N GLU A 146 -0.04 -4.04 16.46
CA GLU A 146 -0.18 -2.91 17.38
C GLU A 146 0.77 -3.03 18.58
N GLN A 147 1.00 -4.24 19.07
CA GLN A 147 1.94 -4.48 20.17
C GLN A 147 3.36 -4.09 19.78
N ASP A 148 3.80 -4.42 18.56
CA ASP A 148 5.13 -4.05 18.07
C ASP A 148 5.29 -2.53 17.99
N ARG A 149 4.26 -1.80 17.54
CA ARG A 149 4.25 -0.33 17.46
C ARG A 149 4.52 0.35 18.80
N MET A 150 4.09 -0.27 19.90
CA MET A 150 4.19 0.29 21.25
C MET A 150 5.53 0.00 21.94
N VAL A 151 6.39 -0.85 21.37
CA VAL A 151 7.70 -1.20 21.93
C VAL A 151 8.75 -0.20 21.46
N ALA A 152 9.46 0.44 22.39
CA ALA A 152 10.36 1.55 22.10
C ALA A 152 11.46 1.25 21.05
N ASP A 153 11.99 0.02 21.04
CA ASP A 153 13.09 -0.39 20.16
C ASP A 153 12.63 -1.27 18.98
N ALA A 154 11.31 -1.50 18.84
CA ALA A 154 10.80 -2.27 17.72
C ALA A 154 10.99 -1.49 16.41
N GLN A 155 11.25 -2.23 15.34
CA GLN A 155 11.39 -1.67 14.01
C GLN A 155 10.11 -1.95 13.20
N PRO A 156 9.64 -0.98 12.41
CA PRO A 156 8.52 -1.21 11.50
C PRO A 156 8.92 -2.20 10.42
N VAL A 157 7.94 -2.93 9.89
CA VAL A 157 8.13 -3.80 8.71
C VAL A 157 8.47 -2.97 7.48
N PHE A 158 7.93 -1.76 7.40
CA PHE A 158 8.15 -0.83 6.31
C PHE A 158 8.07 0.62 6.81
N SER A 159 8.93 1.47 6.27
CA SER A 159 8.85 2.93 6.42
C SER A 159 8.90 3.55 5.04
N PHE A 160 7.93 4.41 4.73
CA PHE A 160 7.95 5.15 3.48
C PHE A 160 9.03 6.25 3.54
N PRO A 161 9.86 6.39 2.49
CA PRO A 161 10.98 7.33 2.46
C PRO A 161 10.56 8.79 2.28
#